data_AF-A0A8H4XVS1-F1
#
_entry.id   AF-A0A8H4XVS1-F1
#
_cell.length_a   1.000
_cell.length_b   1.000
_cell.length_c   1.000
_cell.angle_alpha   90.00
_cell.angle_beta   90.00
_cell.angle_gamma   90.00
#
_symmetry.space_group_name_H-M   'P 1'
#
loop_
_entity.id
_entity.type
_entity.pdbx_description
1 polymer ?
#
loop_
_entity_poly.entity_id
_entity_poly.type
_entity_poly.pdbx_seq_one_letter_code
_entity_poly.pdbx_strand_id
1 'polypeptide(L)'
;MPGVSAYKKWRKLTTIQKVALVQRVAELQAQIFNHTFSGIGTLTVGDEDQNYQEEQPGKMVSRFYFWGNHFDYDVARGPFRSTYDWLASYLEIIVNDQITAKEEAEDEEDEEDASFALALARRLADLLPKVFPSLQNPPERSVIWHDDMSLSNVLVNEQGDITALLDWECVSALPLWMAAAVPKFLQGSTREEEPKRQNYADECENESSTPGDNEEDDLDNEGKNELYWIHLMEYEKTQLRQLYHAHMCKLRPGWDAEIEQKALKEDFVGAVFRCGQGFFLKRIAQWIDAIDKGQFPRLKDVLETGLKS
;
A
#
# COMPACT_ATOMS: atom_id res chain seq x y z
N MET A 1 15.95 19.61 -5.70
CA MET A 1 14.71 20.16 -6.27
C MET A 1 14.14 21.18 -5.30
N PRO A 2 13.63 22.33 -5.76
CA PRO A 2 13.03 23.32 -4.87
C PRO A 2 11.68 22.83 -4.33
N GLY A 3 11.34 23.21 -3.11
CA GLY A 3 10.07 22.88 -2.46
C GLY A 3 10.25 22.34 -1.05
N VAL A 4 9.15 22.28 -0.31
CA VAL A 4 9.07 21.68 1.03
C VAL A 4 8.06 20.54 0.93
N SER A 5 8.27 19.47 1.70
CA SER A 5 7.32 18.37 1.81
C SER A 5 5.90 18.89 2.11
N ALA A 6 4.91 18.36 1.40
CA ALA A 6 3.51 18.66 1.59
C ALA A 6 3.06 18.30 3.01
N TYR A 7 3.72 17.34 3.66
CA TYR A 7 3.47 16.95 5.05
C TYR A 7 3.66 18.15 5.96
N LYS A 8 4.84 18.78 5.88
CA LYS A 8 5.23 19.94 6.70
C LYS A 8 4.36 21.18 6.47
N LYS A 9 3.69 21.26 5.31
CA LYS A 9 2.80 22.38 4.96
C LYS A 9 1.33 22.06 5.11
N TRP A 10 0.93 20.80 5.31
CA TRP A 10 -0.46 20.36 5.15
C TRP A 10 -1.44 21.17 5.99
N ARG A 11 -1.14 21.39 7.28
CA ARG A 11 -1.99 22.17 8.19
C ARG A 11 -2.16 23.63 7.78
N LYS A 12 -1.18 24.19 7.05
CA LYS A 12 -1.17 25.59 6.57
C LYS A 12 -1.79 25.76 5.18
N LEU A 13 -2.01 24.67 4.45
CA LEU A 13 -2.67 24.72 3.15
C LEU A 13 -4.17 25.00 3.34
N THR A 14 -4.69 25.93 2.56
CA THR A 14 -6.13 26.16 2.46
C THR A 14 -6.83 24.96 1.82
N THR A 15 -8.15 24.83 2.04
CA THR A 15 -8.96 23.80 1.38
C THR A 15 -8.81 23.83 -0.14
N ILE A 16 -8.75 25.01 -0.75
CA ILE A 16 -8.58 25.17 -2.20
C ILE A 16 -7.23 24.61 -2.66
N GLN A 17 -6.15 24.87 -1.91
CA GLN A 17 -4.82 24.33 -2.22
C GLN A 17 -4.78 22.80 -2.08
N LYS A 18 -5.41 22.24 -1.04
CA LYS A 18 -5.51 20.77 -0.86
C LYS A 18 -6.28 20.11 -2.00
N VAL A 19 -7.38 20.73 -2.43
CA VAL A 19 -8.17 20.29 -3.60
C VAL A 19 -7.32 20.32 -4.87
N ALA A 20 -6.60 21.42 -5.13
CA ALA A 20 -5.74 21.55 -6.30
C ALA A 20 -4.60 20.52 -6.29
N LEU A 21 -3.98 20.28 -5.13
CA LEU A 21 -2.94 19.26 -4.95
C LEU A 21 -3.48 17.86 -5.30
N VAL A 22 -4.65 17.49 -4.78
CA VAL A 22 -5.25 16.17 -5.03
C VAL A 22 -5.64 15.98 -6.50
N GLN A 23 -6.19 17.03 -7.13
CA GLN A 23 -6.47 17.00 -8.57
C GLN A 23 -5.18 16.82 -9.37
N ARG A 24 -4.12 17.55 -9.01
CA ARG A 24 -2.83 17.43 -9.71
C ARG A 24 -2.21 16.05 -9.54
N VAL A 25 -2.31 15.43 -8.37
CA VAL A 25 -1.88 14.03 -8.17
C VAL A 25 -2.67 13.08 -9.06
N ALA A 26 -4.00 13.22 -9.13
CA ALA A 26 -4.85 12.40 -9.98
C ALA A 26 -4.49 12.54 -11.47
N GLU A 27 -4.21 13.77 -11.94
CA GLU A 27 -3.71 14.01 -13.30
C GLU A 27 -2.39 13.31 -13.59
N LEU A 28 -1.43 13.38 -12.66
CA LEU A 28 -0.12 12.72 -12.79
C LEU A 28 -0.28 11.19 -12.82
N GLN A 29 -1.12 10.63 -11.94
CA GLN A 29 -1.42 9.20 -11.99
C GLN A 29 -2.10 8.82 -13.31
N ALA A 30 -3.11 9.56 -13.78
CA ALA A 30 -3.76 9.29 -15.05
C ALA A 30 -2.75 9.33 -16.23
N GLN A 31 -1.75 10.21 -16.19
CA GLN A 31 -0.66 10.22 -17.18
C GLN A 31 0.18 8.93 -17.11
N ILE A 32 0.56 8.48 -15.92
CA ILE A 32 1.29 7.22 -15.73
C ILE A 32 0.48 6.03 -16.26
N PHE A 33 -0.83 6.02 -16.05
CA PHE A 33 -1.73 4.97 -16.56
C PHE A 33 -1.79 4.87 -18.09
N ASN A 34 -1.37 5.89 -18.83
CA ASN A 34 -1.26 5.83 -20.29
C ASN A 34 -0.03 5.03 -20.75
N HIS A 35 0.95 4.82 -19.87
CA HIS A 35 2.14 4.02 -20.14
C HIS A 35 1.97 2.63 -19.55
N THR A 36 1.52 1.68 -20.39
CA THR A 36 1.24 0.31 -19.95
C THR A 36 2.28 -0.68 -20.43
N PHE A 37 2.61 -1.65 -19.58
CA PHE A 37 3.57 -2.71 -19.84
C PHE A 37 2.88 -4.08 -19.85
N SER A 38 3.63 -5.12 -20.23
CA SER A 38 3.20 -6.52 -20.17
C SER A 38 4.07 -7.27 -19.16
N GLY A 39 3.45 -7.75 -18.08
CA GLY A 39 4.15 -8.36 -16.95
C GLY A 39 4.39 -7.38 -15.79
N ILE A 40 4.86 -7.91 -14.67
CA ILE A 40 4.98 -7.23 -13.39
C ILE A 40 6.46 -7.25 -12.97
N GLY A 41 7.00 -6.12 -12.55
CA GLY A 41 8.40 -6.01 -12.14
C GLY A 41 8.93 -4.59 -12.22
N THR A 42 10.17 -4.39 -11.75
CA THR A 42 10.86 -3.10 -11.84
C THR A 42 11.32 -2.88 -13.28
N LEU A 43 11.17 -1.65 -13.80
CA LEU A 43 11.56 -1.37 -15.17
C LEU A 43 13.07 -1.53 -15.35
N THR A 44 13.44 -2.24 -16.42
CA THR A 44 14.81 -2.38 -16.90
C THR A 44 14.88 -1.85 -18.32
N VAL A 45 16.00 -1.24 -18.66
CA VAL A 45 16.31 -0.90 -20.06
C VAL A 45 16.84 -2.17 -20.73
N GLY A 46 16.31 -2.52 -21.90
CA GLY A 46 16.80 -3.67 -22.67
C GLY A 46 18.30 -3.55 -23.01
N ASP A 47 18.96 -4.69 -23.26
CA ASP A 47 20.37 -4.73 -23.65
C ASP A 47 20.67 -3.83 -24.84
N GLU A 48 21.83 -3.14 -24.79
CA GLU A 48 22.30 -2.12 -25.75
C GLU A 48 22.38 -2.60 -27.22
N ASP A 49 22.29 -3.92 -27.45
CA ASP A 49 22.44 -4.55 -28.77
C ASP A 49 21.16 -4.52 -29.64
N GLN A 50 20.02 -4.07 -29.11
CA GLN A 50 18.78 -3.90 -29.88
C GLN A 50 18.48 -2.41 -30.07
N ASN A 51 18.39 -1.98 -31.34
CA ASN A 51 18.17 -0.60 -31.81
C ASN A 51 16.88 0.10 -31.32
N TYR A 52 16.14 -0.51 -30.38
CA TYR A 52 14.95 0.01 -29.72
C TYR A 52 15.07 -0.28 -28.22
N GLN A 53 15.57 0.70 -27.45
CA GLN A 53 15.52 0.68 -25.99
C GLN A 53 14.08 0.92 -25.55
N GLU A 54 13.25 -0.12 -25.51
CA GLU A 54 11.95 -0.04 -24.83
C GLU A 54 12.12 -0.46 -23.37
N GLU A 55 11.66 0.37 -22.44
CA GLU A 55 11.60 0.02 -21.04
C GLU A 55 10.61 -1.12 -20.83
N GLN A 56 11.05 -2.19 -20.18
CA GLN A 56 10.21 -3.36 -19.91
C GLN A 56 10.33 -3.82 -18.47
N PRO A 57 9.28 -4.42 -17.88
CA PRO A 57 9.38 -5.04 -16.57
C PRO A 57 10.46 -6.13 -16.58
N GLY A 58 11.41 -6.02 -15.65
CA GLY A 58 12.43 -7.02 -15.36
C GLY A 58 12.20 -7.66 -14.00
N LYS A 59 13.29 -8.09 -13.34
CA LYS A 59 13.22 -8.60 -11.97
C LYS A 59 12.65 -7.51 -11.04
N MET A 60 11.74 -7.90 -10.16
CA MET A 60 11.20 -7.02 -9.13
C MET A 60 12.27 -6.70 -8.09
N VAL A 61 12.51 -5.42 -7.90
CA VAL A 61 13.35 -4.87 -6.84
C VAL A 61 12.41 -4.30 -5.80
N SER A 62 12.35 -4.94 -4.64
CA SER A 62 11.56 -4.51 -3.49
C SER A 62 12.29 -4.93 -2.23
N ARG A 63 12.20 -4.13 -1.15
CA ARG A 63 12.85 -4.42 0.14
C ARG A 63 12.50 -5.82 0.63
N PHE A 64 11.25 -6.27 0.42
CA PHE A 64 10.84 -7.62 0.77
C PHE A 64 11.65 -8.72 0.05
N TYR A 65 12.15 -8.48 -1.17
CA TYR A 65 12.92 -9.48 -1.89
C TYR A 65 14.40 -9.51 -1.53
N PHE A 66 15.00 -8.40 -1.10
CA PHE A 66 16.46 -8.31 -0.94
C PHE A 66 16.93 -8.06 0.50
N TRP A 67 16.02 -7.90 1.47
CA TRP A 67 16.41 -7.69 2.85
C TRP A 67 16.74 -9.03 3.55
N GLY A 68 17.87 -9.08 4.25
CA GLY A 68 18.26 -10.24 5.05
C GLY A 68 18.38 -11.51 4.21
N ASN A 69 17.94 -12.64 4.77
CA ASN A 69 18.02 -13.96 4.13
C ASN A 69 17.21 -14.04 2.82
N HIS A 70 16.25 -13.14 2.61
CA HIS A 70 15.41 -13.16 1.42
C HIS A 70 16.24 -12.94 0.15
N PHE A 71 17.39 -12.27 0.25
CA PHE A 71 18.32 -12.10 -0.87
C PHE A 71 18.89 -13.43 -1.37
N ASP A 72 19.17 -14.36 -0.45
CA ASP A 72 19.86 -15.62 -0.73
C ASP A 72 18.90 -16.76 -1.11
N TYR A 73 17.59 -16.59 -0.90
CA TYR A 73 16.61 -17.59 -1.30
C TYR A 73 16.54 -17.74 -2.83
N ASP A 74 16.55 -19.01 -3.28
CA ASP A 74 16.36 -19.41 -4.67
C ASP A 74 14.86 -19.38 -5.02
N VAL A 75 14.35 -18.17 -5.24
CA VAL A 75 12.94 -17.91 -5.59
C VAL A 75 12.84 -17.12 -6.89
N ALA A 76 11.72 -17.24 -7.59
CA ALA A 76 11.48 -16.47 -8.80
C ALA A 76 11.38 -14.97 -8.49
N ARG A 77 12.18 -14.11 -9.12
CA ARG A 77 12.17 -12.65 -8.86
C ARG A 77 11.52 -11.84 -9.98
N GLY A 78 10.84 -12.50 -10.91
CA GLY A 78 10.24 -11.88 -12.08
C GLY A 78 11.21 -11.70 -13.27
N PRO A 79 10.78 -11.00 -14.33
CA PRO A 79 9.46 -10.37 -14.45
C PRO A 79 8.33 -11.40 -14.36
N PHE A 80 7.32 -11.09 -13.57
CA PHE A 80 6.19 -11.99 -13.36
C PHE A 80 5.16 -11.78 -14.46
N ARG A 81 4.56 -12.87 -14.94
CA ARG A 81 3.58 -12.77 -16.03
C ARG A 81 2.18 -12.43 -15.52
N SER A 82 1.92 -12.72 -14.26
CA SER A 82 0.62 -12.56 -13.61
C SER A 82 0.79 -12.23 -12.13
N THR A 83 -0.26 -11.66 -11.53
CA THR A 83 -0.35 -11.52 -10.07
C THR A 83 -0.15 -12.85 -9.35
N TYR A 84 -0.63 -13.95 -9.92
CA TYR A 84 -0.43 -15.29 -9.36
C TYR A 84 1.06 -15.61 -9.21
N ASP A 85 1.85 -15.46 -10.29
CA ASP A 85 3.29 -15.77 -10.27
C ASP A 85 4.04 -14.91 -9.25
N TRP A 86 3.66 -13.64 -9.13
CA TRP A 86 4.25 -12.71 -8.18
C TRP A 86 3.95 -13.09 -6.72
N LEU A 87 2.68 -13.36 -6.39
CA LEU A 87 2.29 -13.72 -5.03
C LEU A 87 2.73 -15.14 -4.65
N ALA A 88 2.83 -16.06 -5.60
CA ALA A 88 3.39 -17.39 -5.37
C ALA A 88 4.85 -17.29 -4.91
N SER A 89 5.67 -16.49 -5.59
CA SER A 89 7.05 -16.21 -5.17
C SER A 89 7.11 -15.50 -3.81
N TYR A 90 6.25 -14.51 -3.59
CA TYR A 90 6.17 -13.81 -2.29
C TYR A 90 5.86 -14.79 -1.15
N LEU A 91 4.92 -15.71 -1.35
CA LEU A 91 4.56 -16.74 -0.38
C LEU A 91 5.67 -17.79 -0.19
N GLU A 92 6.43 -18.10 -1.24
CA GLU A 92 7.60 -18.99 -1.15
C GLU A 92 8.68 -18.41 -0.23
N ILE A 93 8.94 -17.10 -0.31
CA ILE A 93 9.83 -16.40 0.63
C ILE A 93 9.32 -16.54 2.07
N ILE A 94 8.02 -16.26 2.31
CA ILE A 94 7.43 -16.39 3.65
C ILE A 94 7.57 -17.83 4.17
N VAL A 95 7.32 -18.82 3.32
CA VAL A 95 7.47 -20.24 3.68
C VAL A 95 8.91 -20.55 4.07
N ASN A 96 9.90 -20.07 3.32
CA ASN A 96 11.31 -20.27 3.63
C ASN A 96 11.70 -19.62 4.96
N ASP A 97 11.26 -18.37 5.21
CA ASP A 97 11.49 -17.68 6.48
C ASP A 97 10.95 -18.47 7.66
N GLN A 98 9.72 -18.97 7.56
CA GLN A 98 9.09 -19.69 8.67
C GLN A 98 9.65 -21.12 8.83
N ILE A 99 10.21 -21.72 7.79
CA ILE A 99 10.99 -22.97 7.92
C ILE A 99 12.26 -22.69 8.70
N THR A 100 13.04 -21.67 8.31
CA THR A 100 14.27 -21.29 9.01
C THR A 100 13.99 -20.89 10.46
N ALA A 101 12.99 -20.04 10.71
CA ALA A 101 12.61 -19.64 12.06
C ALA A 101 12.19 -20.83 12.93
N LYS A 102 11.51 -21.83 12.36
CA LYS A 102 11.17 -23.06 13.08
C LYS A 102 12.41 -23.93 13.38
N GLU A 103 13.37 -24.02 12.46
CA GLU A 103 14.63 -24.77 12.68
C GLU A 103 15.54 -24.09 13.71
N GLU A 104 15.48 -22.76 13.79
CA GLU A 104 16.28 -21.92 14.69
C GLU A 104 15.55 -21.58 16.01
N ALA A 105 14.35 -22.10 16.23
CA ALA A 105 13.55 -21.83 17.42
C ALA A 105 14.30 -22.16 18.72
N GLU A 106 14.32 -21.21 19.66
CA GLU A 106 15.04 -21.37 20.93
C GLU A 106 14.20 -22.11 21.97
N ASP A 107 12.87 -22.03 21.85
CA ASP A 107 11.90 -22.70 22.72
C ASP A 107 10.63 -23.18 21.99
N GLU A 108 9.72 -23.79 22.73
CA GLU A 108 8.47 -24.36 22.20
C GLU A 108 7.50 -23.27 21.70
N GLU A 109 7.54 -22.06 22.29
CA GLU A 109 6.67 -20.95 21.87
C GLU A 109 7.11 -20.41 20.50
N ASP A 110 8.42 -20.21 20.31
CA ASP A 110 9.00 -19.83 19.02
C ASP A 110 8.69 -20.88 17.93
N GLU A 111 8.82 -22.18 18.25
CA GLU A 111 8.51 -23.24 17.30
C GLU A 111 7.01 -23.24 16.93
N GLU A 112 6.13 -23.05 17.91
CA GLU A 112 4.68 -22.98 17.70
C GLU A 112 4.27 -21.78 16.83
N ASP A 113 4.84 -20.60 17.08
CA ASP A 113 4.55 -19.39 16.32
C ASP A 113 5.02 -19.50 14.87
N ALA A 114 6.25 -19.98 14.64
CA ALA A 114 6.78 -20.24 13.30
C ALA A 114 5.94 -21.31 12.57
N SER A 115 5.54 -22.38 13.28
CA SER A 115 4.67 -23.43 12.72
C SER A 115 3.30 -22.89 12.33
N PHE A 116 2.72 -22.00 13.14
CA PHE A 116 1.43 -21.38 12.87
C PHE A 116 1.51 -20.47 11.63
N ALA A 117 2.53 -19.61 11.56
CA ALA A 117 2.77 -18.73 10.41
C ALA A 117 3.04 -19.53 9.13
N LEU A 118 3.85 -20.60 9.20
CA LEU A 118 4.12 -21.51 8.08
C LEU A 118 2.84 -22.18 7.55
N ALA A 119 2.01 -22.70 8.46
CA ALA A 119 0.73 -23.30 8.08
C ALA A 119 -0.19 -22.26 7.41
N LEU A 120 -0.19 -21.03 7.92
CA LEU A 120 -0.99 -19.94 7.36
C LEU A 120 -0.52 -19.53 5.95
N ALA A 121 0.79 -19.41 5.74
CA ALA A 121 1.37 -19.11 4.43
C ALA A 121 1.01 -20.18 3.39
N ARG A 122 1.07 -21.47 3.77
CA ARG A 122 0.64 -22.58 2.91
C ARG A 122 -0.86 -22.50 2.56
N ARG A 123 -1.72 -22.18 3.53
CA ARG A 123 -3.15 -21.97 3.27
C ARG A 123 -3.41 -20.81 2.31
N LEU A 124 -2.66 -19.72 2.41
CA LEU A 124 -2.74 -18.62 1.45
C LEU A 124 -2.30 -19.07 0.05
N ALA A 125 -1.22 -19.87 -0.06
CA ALA A 125 -0.79 -20.45 -1.34
C ALA A 125 -1.87 -21.37 -1.96
N ASP A 126 -2.55 -22.19 -1.16
CA ASP A 126 -3.66 -23.03 -1.62
C ASP A 126 -4.88 -22.21 -2.07
N LEU A 127 -5.10 -21.05 -1.46
CA LEU A 127 -6.19 -20.14 -1.80
C LEU A 127 -5.87 -19.27 -3.03
N LEU A 128 -4.60 -19.01 -3.31
CA LEU A 128 -4.12 -18.18 -4.41
C LEU A 128 -4.79 -18.47 -5.77
N PRO A 129 -4.86 -19.72 -6.27
CA PRO A 129 -5.48 -20.01 -7.57
C PRO A 129 -6.99 -19.78 -7.61
N LYS A 130 -7.67 -19.68 -6.46
CA LYS A 130 -9.10 -19.36 -6.38
C LYS A 130 -9.36 -17.85 -6.54
N VAL A 131 -8.37 -17.01 -6.22
CA VAL A 131 -8.46 -15.55 -6.27
C VAL A 131 -7.85 -15.00 -7.56
N PHE A 132 -6.71 -15.58 -7.99
CA PHE A 132 -5.98 -15.17 -9.18
C PHE A 132 -5.81 -16.35 -10.14
N PRO A 133 -6.11 -16.18 -11.44
CA PRO A 133 -5.87 -17.23 -12.43
C PRO A 133 -4.40 -17.64 -12.46
N SER A 134 -4.13 -18.94 -12.38
CA SER A 134 -2.76 -19.48 -12.42
C SER A 134 -2.11 -19.45 -13.81
N LEU A 135 -2.90 -19.23 -14.87
CA LEU A 135 -2.40 -19.08 -16.23
C LEU A 135 -2.95 -17.81 -16.86
N GLN A 136 -2.04 -16.94 -17.28
CA GLN A 136 -2.38 -15.69 -17.96
C GLN A 136 -1.61 -15.58 -19.29
N ASN A 137 -2.37 -15.52 -20.39
CA ASN A 137 -1.85 -15.31 -21.73
C ASN A 137 -2.81 -14.42 -22.54
N PRO A 138 -2.39 -13.22 -23.00
CA PRO A 138 -1.07 -12.61 -22.80
C PRO A 138 -0.76 -12.28 -21.32
N PRO A 139 0.50 -11.94 -20.96
CA PRO A 139 0.82 -11.51 -19.59
C PRO A 139 -0.06 -10.34 -19.13
N GLU A 140 -0.26 -10.24 -17.82
CA GLU A 140 -1.08 -9.21 -17.20
C GLU A 140 -0.58 -7.82 -17.60
N ARG A 141 -1.52 -6.93 -17.94
CA ARG A 141 -1.20 -5.53 -18.19
C ARG A 141 -0.89 -4.83 -16.88
N SER A 142 0.17 -4.04 -16.89
CA SER A 142 0.65 -3.32 -15.71
C SER A 142 0.95 -1.86 -16.04
N VAL A 143 1.05 -1.06 -15.00
CA VAL A 143 1.45 0.35 -15.03
C VAL A 143 2.39 0.62 -13.87
N ILE A 144 3.24 1.64 -14.00
CA ILE A 144 4.08 2.07 -12.90
C ILE A 144 3.19 2.54 -11.73
N TRP A 145 3.49 2.03 -10.54
CA TRP A 145 2.79 2.39 -9.33
C TRP A 145 3.77 2.83 -8.24
N HIS A 146 3.61 4.06 -7.78
CA HIS A 146 4.34 4.57 -6.62
C HIS A 146 3.58 4.19 -5.34
N ASP A 147 4.06 3.16 -4.67
CA ASP A 147 3.45 2.58 -3.47
C ASP A 147 3.54 3.48 -2.23
N ASP A 148 4.63 4.25 -2.09
CA ASP A 148 4.77 5.26 -1.03
C ASP A 148 4.43 6.70 -1.44
N MET A 149 3.27 6.91 -2.08
CA MET A 149 2.76 8.26 -2.37
C MET A 149 2.21 8.95 -1.11
N SER A 150 3.06 9.18 -0.12
CA SER A 150 2.78 9.92 1.12
C SER A 150 3.01 11.43 0.95
N LEU A 151 2.52 12.26 1.88
CA LEU A 151 2.76 13.71 1.83
C LEU A 151 4.24 14.06 1.99
N SER A 152 5.05 13.18 2.58
CA SER A 152 6.50 13.36 2.71
C SER A 152 7.22 13.28 1.37
N ASN A 153 6.68 12.46 0.45
CA ASN A 153 7.22 12.24 -0.89
C ASN A 153 6.65 13.19 -1.95
N VAL A 154 5.85 14.18 -1.56
CA VAL A 154 5.32 15.24 -2.44
C VAL A 154 5.92 16.57 -2.03
N LEU A 155 6.74 17.19 -2.89
CA LEU A 155 7.25 18.54 -2.66
C LEU A 155 6.30 19.59 -3.24
N VAL A 156 6.10 20.68 -2.49
CA VAL A 156 5.27 21.82 -2.90
C VAL A 156 6.01 23.16 -2.74
N ASN A 157 5.66 24.13 -3.59
CA ASN A 157 6.13 25.51 -3.48
C ASN A 157 5.39 26.28 -2.35
N GLU A 158 5.51 27.61 -2.30
CA GLU A 158 4.78 28.46 -1.34
C GLU A 158 3.28 28.52 -1.63
N GLN A 159 2.90 28.43 -2.90
CA GLN A 159 1.53 28.48 -3.39
C GLN A 159 0.79 27.14 -3.20
N GLY A 160 1.49 26.06 -2.82
CA GLY A 160 0.94 24.73 -2.64
C GLY A 160 0.96 23.87 -3.92
N ASP A 161 1.60 24.34 -4.99
CA ASP A 161 1.73 23.58 -6.24
C ASP A 161 2.83 22.54 -6.12
N ILE A 162 2.58 21.35 -6.68
CA ILE A 162 3.54 20.25 -6.71
C ILE A 162 4.75 20.64 -7.56
N THR A 163 5.94 20.58 -6.97
CA THR A 163 7.21 20.81 -7.67
C THR A 163 7.96 19.52 -7.98
N ALA A 164 7.74 18.47 -7.19
CA ALA A 164 8.35 17.16 -7.40
C ALA A 164 7.59 16.04 -6.68
N LEU A 165 7.70 14.83 -7.23
CA LEU A 165 7.41 13.57 -6.55
C LEU A 165 8.75 12.87 -6.30
N LEU A 166 9.01 12.47 -5.06
CA LEU A 166 10.26 11.85 -4.63
C LEU A 166 10.11 10.33 -4.52
N ASP A 167 11.18 9.65 -4.06
CA ASP A 167 11.11 8.26 -3.58
C ASP A 167 10.63 7.23 -4.62
N TRP A 168 11.16 7.34 -5.84
CA TRP A 168 10.93 6.40 -6.94
C TRP A 168 11.81 5.13 -6.87
N GLU A 169 12.53 4.93 -5.77
CA GLU A 169 13.33 3.71 -5.60
C GLU A 169 12.41 2.48 -5.47
N CYS A 170 12.86 1.33 -6.00
CA CYS A 170 12.11 0.07 -5.95
C CYS A 170 10.69 0.10 -6.60
N VAL A 171 10.33 1.18 -7.28
CA VAL A 171 9.03 1.30 -7.96
C VAL A 171 8.93 0.27 -9.09
N SER A 172 7.80 -0.41 -9.15
CA SER A 172 7.54 -1.49 -10.10
C SER A 172 6.30 -1.22 -10.94
N ALA A 173 6.26 -1.80 -12.14
CA ALA A 173 5.05 -1.95 -12.91
C ALA A 173 4.18 -3.02 -12.23
N LEU A 174 2.98 -2.64 -11.79
CA LEU A 174 2.04 -3.49 -11.07
C LEU A 174 0.71 -3.61 -11.84
N PRO A 175 -0.09 -4.66 -11.59
CA PRO A 175 -1.40 -4.84 -12.21
C PRO A 175 -2.30 -3.61 -12.10
N LEU A 176 -3.11 -3.36 -13.14
CA LEU A 176 -4.00 -2.19 -13.19
C LEU A 176 -4.89 -2.05 -11.94
N TRP A 177 -5.45 -3.16 -11.46
CA TRP A 177 -6.33 -3.18 -10.29
C TRP A 177 -5.61 -2.76 -9.00
N MET A 178 -4.30 -3.02 -8.89
CA MET A 178 -3.48 -2.61 -7.75
C MET A 178 -3.10 -1.13 -7.85
N ALA A 179 -2.76 -0.69 -9.06
CA ALA A 179 -2.51 0.72 -9.35
C ALA A 179 -3.79 1.59 -9.22
N ALA A 180 -4.98 0.97 -9.19
CA ALA A 180 -6.25 1.65 -8.96
C ALA A 180 -6.52 1.98 -7.48
N ALA A 181 -5.51 1.87 -6.61
CA ALA A 181 -5.59 2.32 -5.23
C ALA A 181 -5.57 3.85 -5.13
N VAL A 182 -6.13 4.38 -4.03
CA VAL A 182 -5.96 5.80 -3.71
C VAL A 182 -4.53 6.03 -3.19
N PRO A 183 -3.90 7.19 -3.49
CA PRO A 183 -2.61 7.56 -2.94
C PRO A 183 -2.53 7.38 -1.43
N LYS A 184 -1.36 6.96 -0.92
CA LYS A 184 -1.15 6.65 0.50
C LYS A 184 -1.56 7.80 1.42
N PHE A 185 -1.31 9.05 1.04
CA PHE A 185 -1.72 10.20 1.84
C PHE A 185 -3.24 10.37 1.99
N LEU A 186 -4.05 9.78 1.11
CA LEU A 186 -5.51 9.80 1.18
C LEU A 186 -6.08 8.58 1.91
N GLN A 187 -5.24 7.59 2.25
CA GLN A 187 -5.65 6.42 3.02
C GLN A 187 -5.79 6.75 4.51
N GLY A 188 -6.63 5.97 5.21
CA GLY A 188 -6.89 6.08 6.64
C GLY A 188 -8.36 5.94 7.02
N SER A 189 -8.66 6.29 8.26
CA SER A 189 -10.02 6.30 8.82
C SER A 189 -10.93 7.29 8.08
N THR A 190 -12.23 6.97 8.06
CA THR A 190 -13.28 7.84 7.51
C THR A 190 -13.89 8.68 8.61
N ARG A 191 -14.11 9.97 8.33
CA ARG A 191 -14.84 10.88 9.19
C ARG A 191 -15.70 11.82 8.35
N GLU A 192 -17.01 11.71 8.47
CA GLU A 192 -17.96 12.53 7.69
C GLU A 192 -18.21 13.89 8.34
N GLU A 193 -18.15 13.98 9.66
CA GLU A 193 -18.42 15.21 10.39
C GLU A 193 -17.14 16.00 10.68
N GLU A 194 -17.13 17.26 10.23
CA GLU A 194 -16.03 18.19 10.49
C GLU A 194 -15.81 18.39 12.00
N PRO A 195 -14.58 18.18 12.51
CA PRO A 195 -14.29 18.40 13.91
C PRO A 195 -14.33 19.89 14.24
N LYS A 196 -15.20 20.28 15.17
CA LYS A 196 -15.27 21.65 15.67
C LYS A 196 -14.13 21.90 16.65
N ARG A 197 -13.20 22.79 16.30
CA ARG A 197 -12.01 23.12 17.12
C ARG A 197 -12.32 23.43 18.59
N GLN A 198 -13.48 24.02 18.86
CA GLN A 198 -13.96 24.38 20.21
C GLN A 198 -14.26 23.17 21.10
N ASN A 199 -14.51 22.00 20.51
CA ASN A 199 -14.87 20.78 21.25
C ASN A 199 -13.63 20.01 21.74
N TYR A 200 -12.42 20.48 21.44
CA TYR A 200 -11.16 19.83 21.78
C TYR A 200 -10.41 20.64 22.83
N ALA A 201 -9.73 19.92 23.72
CA ALA A 201 -8.87 20.51 24.74
C ALA A 201 -7.71 21.29 24.11
N ASP A 202 -7.28 22.33 24.82
CA ASP A 202 -6.01 23.00 24.53
C ASP A 202 -4.85 22.09 24.99
N GLU A 203 -3.67 22.30 24.42
CA GLU A 203 -2.47 21.57 24.86
C GLU A 203 -2.20 21.88 26.35
N CYS A 204 -1.98 20.84 27.15
CA CYS A 204 -1.55 21.03 28.53
C CYS A 204 -0.03 21.19 28.57
N GLU A 205 0.51 22.06 29.44
CA GLU A 205 1.97 22.25 29.62
C GLU A 205 2.73 20.94 29.96
N ASN A 206 2.02 19.91 30.43
CA ASN A 206 2.55 18.60 30.79
C ASN A 206 2.25 17.48 29.77
N GLU A 207 1.66 17.78 28.61
CA GLU A 207 1.71 16.86 27.46
C GLU A 207 3.11 16.94 26.85
N SER A 208 4.11 16.50 27.61
CA SER A 208 5.36 16.04 27.02
C SER A 208 4.95 14.99 25.99
N SER A 209 5.27 15.26 24.73
CA SER A 209 5.20 14.33 23.62
C SER A 209 5.37 12.92 24.17
N THR A 210 4.33 12.09 24.08
CA THR A 210 4.56 10.67 24.35
C THR A 210 5.66 10.29 23.37
N PRO A 211 6.83 9.80 23.80
CA PRO A 211 7.92 9.51 22.88
C PRO A 211 7.52 8.26 22.09
N GLY A 212 6.69 8.46 21.07
CA GLY A 212 6.39 7.51 20.03
C GLY A 212 7.26 7.85 18.84
N ASP A 213 8.46 7.28 18.82
CA ASP A 213 9.40 6.99 17.71
C ASP A 213 9.63 7.99 16.54
N ASN A 214 8.97 9.15 16.46
CA ASN A 214 9.15 10.10 15.37
C ASN A 214 9.45 11.50 15.91
N GLU A 215 10.73 11.75 16.21
CA GLU A 215 11.29 13.10 16.46
C GLU A 215 11.14 14.06 15.26
N GLU A 216 10.49 13.64 14.16
CA GLU A 216 10.27 14.43 12.93
C GLU A 216 8.91 15.13 12.84
N ASP A 217 7.99 14.91 13.79
CA ASP A 217 6.62 15.42 13.72
C ASP A 217 6.47 16.86 14.26
N ASP A 218 7.34 17.76 13.79
CA ASP A 218 7.41 19.20 14.11
C ASP A 218 6.24 20.03 13.53
N LEU A 219 5.03 19.47 13.50
CA LEU A 219 3.84 20.20 13.04
C LEU A 219 3.27 21.04 14.18
N ASP A 220 3.25 22.36 13.99
CA ASP A 220 2.62 23.31 14.91
C ASP A 220 1.17 22.92 15.21
N ASN A 221 0.89 22.64 16.49
CA ASN A 221 -0.42 22.25 16.99
C ASN A 221 -1.32 23.47 17.28
N GLU A 222 -0.81 24.69 17.13
CA GLU A 222 -1.53 25.95 17.33
C GLU A 222 -2.33 26.00 18.65
N GLY A 223 -1.77 25.41 19.72
CA GLY A 223 -2.37 25.36 21.05
C GLY A 223 -3.51 24.37 21.23
N LYS A 224 -3.75 23.45 20.30
CA LYS A 224 -4.75 22.36 20.43
C LYS A 224 -4.10 21.00 20.55
N ASN A 225 -4.67 20.14 21.41
CA ASN A 225 -4.23 18.76 21.52
C ASN A 225 -4.29 18.05 20.15
N GLU A 226 -3.33 17.15 19.93
CA GLU A 226 -3.12 16.38 18.70
C GLU A 226 -4.38 15.71 18.15
N LEU A 227 -5.30 15.27 19.02
CA LEU A 227 -6.56 14.62 18.63
C LEU A 227 -7.43 15.49 17.71
N TYR A 228 -7.40 16.81 17.87
CA TYR A 228 -8.09 17.72 16.95
C TYR A 228 -7.54 17.60 15.53
N TRP A 229 -6.21 17.59 15.40
CA TRP A 229 -5.51 17.53 14.12
C TRP A 229 -5.64 16.16 13.45
N ILE A 230 -5.61 15.08 14.23
CA ILE A 230 -5.89 13.72 13.74
C ILE A 230 -7.30 13.68 13.13
N HIS A 231 -8.32 14.11 13.88
CA HIS A 231 -9.70 14.10 13.38
C HIS A 231 -9.91 15.05 12.20
N LEU A 232 -9.20 16.20 12.16
CA LEU A 232 -9.29 17.12 11.03
C LEU A 232 -8.69 16.47 9.78
N MET A 233 -7.54 15.81 9.91
CA MET A 233 -6.93 15.06 8.82
C MET A 233 -7.85 13.95 8.31
N GLU A 234 -8.49 13.18 9.20
CA GLU A 234 -9.44 12.13 8.80
C GLU A 234 -10.62 12.69 8.00
N TYR A 235 -11.19 13.82 8.46
CA TYR A 235 -12.26 14.51 7.74
C TYR A 235 -11.80 14.98 6.37
N GLU A 236 -10.66 15.69 6.29
CA GLU A 236 -10.10 16.19 5.04
C GLU A 236 -9.80 15.05 4.06
N LYS A 237 -9.15 13.97 4.51
CA LYS A 237 -8.90 12.78 3.68
C LYS A 237 -10.19 12.14 3.18
N THR A 238 -11.26 12.16 3.98
CA THR A 238 -12.57 11.62 3.57
C THR A 238 -13.15 12.42 2.42
N GLN A 239 -13.19 13.75 2.53
CA GLN A 239 -13.68 14.63 1.46
C GLN A 239 -12.80 14.56 0.21
N LEU A 240 -11.47 14.57 0.40
CA LEU A 240 -10.51 14.55 -0.69
C LEU A 240 -10.45 13.20 -1.43
N ARG A 241 -10.75 12.07 -0.77
CA ARG A 241 -10.91 10.77 -1.44
C ARG A 241 -12.08 10.78 -2.42
N GLN A 242 -13.22 11.34 -2.02
CA GLN A 242 -14.39 11.45 -2.89
C GLN A 242 -14.07 12.31 -4.11
N LEU A 243 -13.36 13.44 -3.90
CA LEU A 243 -12.88 14.29 -4.98
C LEU A 243 -11.91 13.56 -5.92
N TYR A 244 -10.88 12.89 -5.37
CA TYR A 244 -9.89 12.12 -6.12
C TYR A 244 -10.58 11.08 -7.01
N HIS A 245 -11.49 10.31 -6.41
CA HIS A 245 -12.26 9.29 -7.12
C HIS A 245 -13.06 9.91 -8.27
N ALA A 246 -13.88 10.93 -7.99
CA ALA A 246 -14.67 11.61 -9.02
C ALA A 246 -13.82 12.23 -10.14
N HIS A 247 -12.61 12.69 -9.82
CA HIS A 247 -11.66 13.21 -10.81
C HIS A 247 -11.06 12.08 -11.67
N MET A 248 -10.65 10.96 -11.05
CA MET A 248 -10.14 9.79 -11.77
C MET A 248 -11.19 9.18 -12.71
N CYS A 249 -12.47 9.10 -12.32
CA CYS A 249 -13.53 8.61 -13.20
C CYS A 249 -13.71 9.48 -14.45
N LYS A 250 -13.44 10.79 -14.35
CA LYS A 250 -13.46 11.72 -15.50
C LYS A 250 -12.25 11.54 -16.39
N LEU A 251 -11.06 11.40 -15.81
CA LEU A 251 -9.81 11.23 -16.55
C LEU A 251 -9.71 9.85 -17.20
N ARG A 252 -10.27 8.81 -16.58
CA ARG A 252 -10.17 7.42 -17.02
C ARG A 252 -11.53 6.71 -16.96
N PRO A 253 -12.29 6.68 -18.07
CA PRO A 253 -13.52 5.92 -18.16
C PRO A 253 -13.29 4.44 -17.82
N GLY A 254 -14.13 3.87 -16.96
CA GLY A 254 -13.99 2.49 -16.48
C GLY A 254 -13.26 2.33 -15.13
N TRP A 255 -12.79 3.43 -14.53
CA TRP A 255 -12.16 3.44 -13.20
C TRP A 255 -13.01 2.76 -12.12
N ASP A 256 -14.31 3.04 -12.07
CA ASP A 256 -15.25 2.47 -11.10
C ASP A 256 -15.29 0.94 -11.18
N ALA A 257 -15.35 0.41 -12.39
CA ALA A 257 -15.42 -1.04 -12.60
C ALA A 257 -14.13 -1.74 -12.15
N GLU A 258 -12.97 -1.10 -12.29
CA GLU A 258 -11.70 -1.63 -11.77
C GLU A 258 -11.67 -1.61 -10.24
N ILE A 259 -12.23 -0.58 -9.60
CA ILE A 259 -12.36 -0.48 -8.14
C ILE A 259 -13.35 -1.52 -7.58
N GLU A 260 -14.46 -1.79 -8.25
CA GLU A 260 -15.42 -2.79 -7.78
C GLU A 260 -14.81 -4.21 -7.80
N GLN A 261 -14.02 -4.51 -8.83
CA GLN A 261 -13.43 -5.84 -9.04
C GLN A 261 -12.19 -6.12 -8.20
N LYS A 262 -11.62 -5.13 -7.49
CA LYS A 262 -10.38 -5.30 -6.73
C LYS A 262 -10.58 -5.69 -5.26
N ALA A 263 -11.79 -5.60 -4.72
CA ALA A 263 -12.06 -5.78 -3.29
C ALA A 263 -11.42 -7.06 -2.72
N LEU A 264 -11.77 -8.23 -3.24
CA LEU A 264 -11.21 -9.51 -2.78
C LEU A 264 -9.70 -9.63 -3.06
N LYS A 265 -9.22 -9.06 -4.17
CA LYS A 265 -7.80 -9.07 -4.55
C LYS A 265 -6.95 -8.26 -3.57
N GLU A 266 -7.43 -7.07 -3.19
CA GLU A 266 -6.80 -6.20 -2.19
C GLU A 266 -6.75 -6.87 -0.82
N ASP A 267 -7.86 -7.49 -0.39
CA ASP A 267 -7.90 -8.21 0.88
C ASP A 267 -6.92 -9.38 0.89
N PHE A 268 -6.86 -10.16 -0.19
CA PHE A 268 -5.93 -11.28 -0.30
C PHE A 268 -4.47 -10.82 -0.27
N VAL A 269 -4.09 -9.81 -1.07
CA VAL A 269 -2.73 -9.26 -1.02
C VAL A 269 -2.41 -8.68 0.35
N GLY A 270 -3.35 -7.99 0.98
CA GLY A 270 -3.21 -7.48 2.34
C GLY A 270 -2.96 -8.60 3.35
N ALA A 271 -3.63 -9.76 3.20
CA ALA A 271 -3.38 -10.93 4.04
C ALA A 271 -1.99 -11.53 3.81
N VAL A 272 -1.53 -11.67 2.55
CA VAL A 272 -0.20 -12.16 2.22
C VAL A 272 0.90 -11.26 2.81
N PHE A 273 0.80 -9.94 2.61
CA PHE A 273 1.82 -9.01 3.10
C PHE A 273 1.90 -9.00 4.63
N ARG A 274 0.75 -9.05 5.32
CA ARG A 274 0.72 -9.10 6.79
C ARG A 274 1.19 -10.44 7.34
N CYS A 275 0.93 -11.54 6.63
CA CYS A 275 1.47 -12.85 6.97
C CYS A 275 3.00 -12.82 6.95
N GLY A 276 3.62 -12.23 5.92
CA GLY A 276 5.07 -12.08 5.84
C GLY A 276 5.68 -11.14 6.87
N GLN A 277 4.88 -10.27 7.49
CA GLN A 277 5.31 -9.38 8.57
C GLN A 277 5.04 -9.95 9.97
N GLY A 278 4.43 -11.14 10.09
CA GLY A 278 4.05 -11.69 11.39
C GLY A 278 2.87 -10.98 12.06
N PHE A 279 2.15 -10.10 11.36
CA PHE A 279 1.10 -9.28 11.98
C PHE A 279 -0.30 -9.85 11.81
N PHE A 280 -1.07 -9.85 12.90
CA PHE A 280 -2.48 -10.26 12.93
C PHE A 280 -2.74 -11.68 12.41
N LEU A 281 -1.79 -12.60 12.55
CA LEU A 281 -1.86 -13.97 11.99
C LEU A 281 -3.15 -14.70 12.37
N LYS A 282 -3.59 -14.60 13.64
CA LYS A 282 -4.85 -15.18 14.13
C LYS A 282 -6.09 -14.60 13.43
N ARG A 283 -6.08 -13.30 13.08
CA ARG A 283 -7.17 -12.65 12.33
C ARG A 283 -7.16 -13.04 10.86
N ILE A 284 -5.98 -13.19 10.28
CA ILE A 284 -5.83 -13.69 8.90
C ILE A 284 -6.36 -15.12 8.81
N ALA A 285 -6.04 -15.99 9.78
CA ALA A 285 -6.59 -17.34 9.84
C ALA A 285 -8.13 -17.33 9.87
N GLN A 286 -8.75 -16.47 10.69
CA GLN A 286 -10.21 -16.28 10.73
C GLN A 286 -10.77 -15.84 9.37
N TRP A 287 -10.08 -14.93 8.69
CA TRP A 287 -10.48 -14.46 7.37
C TRP A 287 -10.41 -15.57 6.31
N ILE A 288 -9.35 -16.39 6.31
CA ILE A 288 -9.24 -17.55 5.41
C ILE A 288 -10.35 -18.57 5.70
N ASP A 289 -10.63 -18.86 6.98
CA ASP A 289 -11.71 -19.78 7.37
C ASP A 289 -13.09 -19.32 6.84
N ALA A 290 -13.33 -18.01 6.79
CA ALA A 290 -14.54 -17.46 6.21
C ALA A 290 -14.60 -17.69 4.69
N ILE A 291 -13.48 -17.48 3.98
CA ILE A 291 -13.39 -17.71 2.53
C ILE A 291 -13.59 -19.19 2.19
N ASP A 292 -13.00 -20.09 2.96
CA ASP A 292 -13.20 -21.54 2.78
C ASP A 292 -14.67 -21.95 2.96
N LYS A 293 -15.43 -21.20 3.77
CA LYS A 293 -16.89 -21.36 3.95
C LYS A 293 -17.73 -20.63 2.87
N GLY A 294 -17.09 -20.00 1.88
CA GLY A 294 -17.75 -19.22 0.84
C GLY A 294 -18.24 -17.84 1.29
N GLN A 295 -17.70 -17.33 2.40
CA GLN A 295 -17.96 -15.98 2.90
C GLN A 295 -16.81 -15.05 2.50
N PHE A 296 -17.11 -13.81 2.10
CA PHE A 296 -16.09 -12.85 1.64
C PHE A 296 -16.13 -11.57 2.47
N PRO A 297 -15.84 -11.63 3.79
CA PRO A 297 -15.75 -10.43 4.62
C PRO A 297 -14.55 -9.58 4.19
N ARG A 298 -14.65 -8.25 4.38
CA ARG A 298 -13.49 -7.37 4.17
C ARG A 298 -12.41 -7.71 5.18
N LEU A 299 -11.15 -7.81 4.74
CA LEU A 299 -10.04 -8.12 5.64
C LEU A 299 -9.93 -7.06 6.74
N LYS A 300 -10.08 -5.78 6.37
CA LYS A 300 -10.04 -4.65 7.32
C LYS A 300 -11.01 -4.85 8.50
N ASP A 301 -12.24 -5.26 8.24
CA ASP A 301 -13.25 -5.48 9.28
C ASP A 301 -12.84 -6.63 10.21
N VAL A 302 -12.28 -7.71 9.66
CA VAL A 302 -11.78 -8.84 10.45
C VAL A 302 -10.57 -8.45 11.30
N LEU A 303 -9.69 -7.59 10.80
CA LEU A 303 -8.54 -7.09 11.55
C LEU A 303 -8.96 -6.22 12.73
N GLU A 304 -9.96 -5.35 12.55
CA GLU A 304 -10.45 -4.43 13.60
C GLU A 304 -11.27 -5.14 14.67
N THR A 305 -12.29 -5.92 14.27
CA THR A 305 -13.26 -6.47 15.23
C THR A 305 -13.13 -7.97 15.46
N GLY A 306 -12.37 -8.68 14.62
CA GLY A 306 -12.48 -10.13 14.50
C GLY A 306 -13.79 -10.58 13.87
N LEU A 307 -13.89 -11.87 13.55
CA LEU A 307 -15.16 -12.50 13.22
C LEU A 307 -15.84 -12.94 14.52
N LYS A 308 -17.12 -12.58 14.69
CA LYS A 308 -17.96 -13.15 15.75
C LYS A 308 -18.18 -14.63 15.43
N SER A 309 -17.63 -15.50 16.28
CA SER A 309 -17.81 -16.95 16.25
C SER A 309 -19.25 -17.36 16.47
#